data_AF-A0A935VEQ1-F1
#
_entry.id   AF-A0A935VEQ1-F1
#
_cell.length_a   1.000
_cell.length_b   1.000
_cell.length_c   1.000
_cell.angle_alpha   90.00
_cell.angle_beta   90.00
_cell.angle_gamma   90.00
#
_symmetry.space_group_name_H-M   'P 1'
#
loop_
_entity.id
_entity.type
_entity.pdbx_description
1 polymer ?
#
loop_
_entity_poly.entity_id
_entity_poly.type
_entity_poly.pdbx_seq_one_letter_code
_entity_poly.pdbx_strand_id
1 'polypeptide(L)'
;MADFIILDFRTEYKGDKAVDYVLVGPKGEALERTKTWHRVKDITPPENLDPDHAATPTMVDILERWKTIGPAYAAYKSGMDVPDVGLPLAAWSGVSVEQAAVLRRLGIKTVEDVANMSESTATKLPFPNARKLSGLAAEFLSGKSKADTEAELADMREKMLAMEEMLAEQMAEKRKPGRPRKEAEAA
;
A
#
# COMPACT_ATOMS: atom_id res chain seq x y z
N MET A 1 -8.10 9.47 1.70
CA MET A 1 -7.23 8.46 2.36
C MET A 1 -7.34 8.73 3.84
N ALA A 2 -7.68 7.71 4.62
CA ALA A 2 -7.98 7.87 6.04
C ALA A 2 -6.73 8.34 6.82
N ASP A 3 -6.84 9.46 7.54
CA ASP A 3 -5.72 10.12 8.25
C ASP A 3 -5.46 9.52 9.64
N PHE A 4 -5.46 8.19 9.76
CA PHE A 4 -5.20 7.51 11.04
C PHE A 4 -4.29 6.31 10.85
N ILE A 5 -3.59 5.94 11.92
CA ILE A 5 -2.87 4.66 12.03
C ILE A 5 -3.56 3.73 13.01
N ILE A 6 -3.42 2.44 12.72
CA ILE A 6 -3.80 1.35 13.61
C ILE A 6 -2.60 1.12 14.54
N LEU A 7 -2.85 1.28 15.83
CA LEU A 7 -1.82 1.12 16.86
C LEU A 7 -1.80 -0.28 17.44
N ASP A 8 -2.98 -0.84 17.69
CA ASP A 8 -3.11 -2.11 18.40
C ASP A 8 -4.49 -2.74 18.16
N PHE A 9 -4.57 -4.06 18.37
CA PHE A 9 -5.81 -4.79 18.46
C PHE A 9 -5.85 -5.55 19.78
N ARG A 10 -7.03 -5.56 20.42
CA ARG A 10 -7.25 -6.38 21.61
C ARG A 10 -8.60 -7.06 21.56
N THR A 11 -8.64 -8.28 22.07
CA THR A 11 -9.88 -8.99 22.38
C THR A 11 -10.10 -8.93 23.89
N GLU A 12 -11.18 -8.30 24.32
CA GLU A 12 -11.60 -8.33 25.73
C GLU A 12 -12.73 -9.35 25.89
N TYR A 13 -12.57 -10.27 26.84
CA TYR A 13 -13.60 -11.23 27.20
C TYR A 13 -14.46 -10.66 28.32
N LYS A 14 -15.73 -10.36 28.01
CA LYS A 14 -16.70 -9.90 29.00
C LYS A 14 -17.75 -10.99 29.22
N GLY A 15 -17.50 -11.84 30.22
CA GLY A 15 -18.27 -13.06 30.43
C GLY A 15 -18.06 -14.04 29.28
N ASP A 16 -19.14 -14.53 28.69
CA ASP A 16 -19.12 -15.49 27.56
C ASP A 16 -18.88 -14.83 26.19
N LYS A 17 -18.74 -13.50 26.14
CA LYS A 17 -18.63 -12.75 24.88
C LYS A 17 -17.21 -12.20 24.70
N ALA A 18 -16.60 -12.56 23.58
CA ALA A 18 -15.39 -11.91 23.08
C ALA A 18 -15.77 -10.62 22.34
N VAL A 19 -15.16 -9.49 22.74
CA VAL A 19 -15.34 -8.19 22.09
C VAL A 19 -13.99 -7.73 21.56
N ASP A 20 -13.90 -7.60 20.24
CA ASP A 20 -12.71 -7.15 19.54
C ASP A 20 -12.69 -5.61 19.45
N TYR A 21 -11.55 -5.02 19.79
CA TYR A 21 -11.28 -3.58 19.74
C TYR A 21 -10.06 -3.29 18.87
N VAL A 22 -10.09 -2.14 18.20
CA VAL A 22 -8.97 -1.54 17.50
C VAL A 22 -8.63 -0.21 18.14
N LEU A 23 -7.33 0.01 18.40
CA LEU A 23 -6.81 1.30 18.80
C LEU A 23 -6.40 2.06 17.56
N VAL A 24 -7.04 3.20 17.32
CA VAL A 24 -6.66 4.11 16.24
C VAL A 24 -6.19 5.43 16.83
N GLY A 25 -5.25 6.07 16.14
CA GLY A 25 -4.82 7.42 16.45
C GLY A 25 -4.47 8.20 15.18
N PRO A 26 -4.54 9.54 15.22
CA PRO A 26 -4.15 10.37 14.09
C PRO A 26 -2.65 10.21 13.81
N LYS A 27 -2.25 10.37 12.55
CA LYS A 27 -0.82 10.35 12.20
C LYS A 27 -0.11 11.59 12.79
N GLY A 28 1.11 11.41 13.33
CA GLY A 28 1.96 12.51 13.81
C GLY A 28 1.78 12.89 15.28
N GLU A 29 2.00 14.17 15.61
CA GLU A 29 2.09 14.69 16.99
C GLU A 29 0.88 14.36 17.89
N ALA A 30 -0.34 14.33 17.33
CA ALA A 30 -1.55 14.05 18.09
C ALA A 30 -1.71 12.56 18.44
N LEU A 31 -0.83 11.69 17.93
CA LEU A 31 -0.90 10.26 18.18
C LEU A 31 -0.87 9.92 19.67
N GLU A 32 -0.01 10.57 20.44
CA GLU A 32 0.11 10.35 21.89
C GLU A 32 -1.07 10.92 22.67
N ARG A 33 -1.70 11.98 22.16
CA ARG A 33 -2.78 12.72 22.84
C ARG A 33 -4.18 12.19 22.55
N THR A 34 -4.38 11.59 21.38
CA THR A 34 -5.70 11.22 20.88
C THR A 34 -5.68 9.78 20.37
N LYS A 35 -5.60 8.82 21.30
CA LYS A 35 -5.77 7.39 21.00
C LYS A 35 -7.19 6.98 21.41
N THR A 36 -7.95 6.43 20.48
CA THR A 36 -9.33 6.03 20.74
C THR A 36 -9.51 4.55 20.44
N TRP A 37 -10.05 3.83 21.41
CA TRP A 37 -10.48 2.44 21.23
C TRP A 37 -11.84 2.44 20.54
N HIS A 38 -11.91 1.81 19.37
CA HIS A 38 -13.16 1.52 18.68
C HIS A 38 -13.44 0.03 18.71
N ARG A 39 -14.70 -0.35 18.87
CA ARG A 39 -15.10 -1.75 18.71
C ARG A 39 -15.06 -2.11 17.24
N VAL A 40 -14.42 -3.22 16.90
CA VAL A 40 -14.32 -3.68 15.51
C VAL A 40 -15.72 -3.89 14.92
N LYS A 41 -16.67 -4.39 15.71
CA LYS A 41 -18.08 -4.56 15.30
C LYS A 41 -18.74 -3.26 14.79
N ASP A 42 -18.42 -2.12 15.38
CA ASP A 42 -19.09 -0.83 15.08
C ASP A 42 -18.50 -0.14 13.83
N ILE A 43 -17.31 -0.56 13.42
CA ILE A 43 -16.60 -0.06 12.23
C ILE A 43 -16.57 -1.09 11.09
N THR A 44 -17.14 -2.28 11.31
CA THR A 44 -17.30 -3.30 10.28
C THR A 44 -18.54 -2.92 9.46
N PRO A 45 -18.40 -2.66 8.15
CA PRO A 45 -19.55 -2.41 7.30
C PRO A 45 -20.43 -3.68 7.24
N PRO A 46 -21.76 -3.56 7.32
CA PRO A 46 -22.63 -4.72 7.23
C PRO A 46 -22.54 -5.34 5.82
N GLU A 47 -22.57 -6.68 5.75
CA GLU A 47 -22.44 -7.43 4.48
C GLU A 47 -23.55 -7.11 3.47
N ASN A 48 -24.77 -6.82 3.94
CA ASN A 48 -25.91 -6.49 3.09
C ASN A 48 -26.19 -4.98 3.11
N LEU A 49 -25.26 -4.21 2.55
CA LEU A 49 -25.41 -2.77 2.44
C LEU A 49 -26.35 -2.42 1.29
N ASP A 50 -27.49 -1.80 1.63
CA ASP A 50 -28.37 -1.21 0.63
C ASP A 50 -27.66 -0.02 -0.06
N PRO A 51 -27.71 0.11 -1.39
CA PRO A 51 -26.97 1.13 -2.12
C PRO A 51 -27.33 2.57 -1.72
N ASP A 52 -28.58 2.84 -1.30
CA ASP A 52 -28.98 4.15 -0.79
C ASP A 52 -28.38 4.42 0.60
N HIS A 53 -28.22 3.38 1.43
CA HIS A 53 -27.58 3.49 2.74
C HIS A 53 -26.05 3.61 2.64
N ALA A 54 -25.45 3.03 1.59
CA ALA A 54 -24.03 3.13 1.30
C ALA A 54 -23.57 4.55 0.99
N ALA A 55 -24.45 5.38 0.41
CA ALA A 55 -24.17 6.77 0.07
C ALA A 55 -24.27 7.74 1.25
N THR A 56 -24.73 7.28 2.42
CA THR A 56 -24.81 8.15 3.60
C THR A 56 -23.40 8.55 4.08
N PRO A 57 -23.18 9.81 4.49
CA PRO A 57 -21.84 10.30 4.88
C PRO A 57 -21.17 9.40 5.94
N THR A 58 -21.94 9.00 6.95
CA THR A 58 -21.49 8.11 8.03
C THR A 58 -21.01 6.76 7.50
N MET A 59 -21.67 6.20 6.49
CA MET A 59 -21.31 4.89 5.93
C MET A 59 -20.08 5.01 5.02
N VAL A 60 -19.95 6.10 4.27
CA VAL A 60 -18.75 6.39 3.48
C VAL A 60 -17.52 6.45 4.40
N ASP A 61 -17.61 7.17 5.52
CA ASP A 61 -16.55 7.24 6.53
C ASP A 61 -16.18 5.85 7.09
N ILE A 62 -17.18 5.02 7.42
CA ILE A 62 -16.97 3.65 7.93
C ILE A 62 -16.29 2.79 6.86
N LEU A 63 -16.73 2.85 5.61
CA LEU A 63 -16.15 2.11 4.50
C LEU A 63 -14.69 2.53 4.24
N GLU A 64 -14.38 3.82 4.26
CA GLU A 64 -13.01 4.31 4.12
C GLU A 64 -12.11 3.84 5.27
N ARG A 65 -12.62 3.86 6.51
CA ARG A 65 -11.91 3.33 7.68
C ARG A 65 -11.68 1.83 7.55
N TRP A 66 -12.70 1.08 7.15
CA TRP A 66 -12.65 -0.38 7.03
C TRP A 66 -11.71 -0.86 5.93
N LYS A 67 -11.53 -0.10 4.84
CA LYS A 67 -10.51 -0.41 3.82
C LYS A 67 -9.10 -0.52 4.42
N THR A 68 -8.81 0.23 5.48
CA THR A 68 -7.52 0.19 6.18
C THR A 68 -7.53 -0.82 7.32
N ILE A 69 -8.61 -0.88 8.11
CA ILE A 69 -8.70 -1.71 9.32
C ILE A 69 -8.98 -3.18 9.01
N GLY A 70 -9.80 -3.48 8.01
CA GLY A 70 -10.22 -4.83 7.65
C GLY A 70 -9.05 -5.79 7.37
N PRO A 71 -8.11 -5.45 6.47
CA PRO A 71 -6.95 -6.29 6.21
C PRO A 71 -6.06 -6.51 7.45
N ALA A 72 -5.84 -5.46 8.24
CA ALA A 72 -5.05 -5.53 9.46
C ALA A 72 -5.73 -6.38 10.55
N TYR A 73 -7.05 -6.30 10.66
CA TYR A 73 -7.85 -7.11 11.58
C TYR A 73 -7.87 -8.58 11.15
N ALA A 74 -7.97 -8.87 9.85
CA ALA A 74 -7.87 -10.24 9.34
C ALA A 74 -6.49 -10.86 9.65
N ALA A 75 -5.41 -10.07 9.52
CA ALA A 75 -4.06 -10.50 9.91
C ALA A 75 -3.97 -10.78 11.42
N TYR A 76 -4.51 -9.88 12.26
CA TYR A 76 -4.60 -10.06 13.70
C TYR A 76 -5.33 -11.35 14.10
N LYS A 77 -6.51 -11.62 13.51
CA LYS A 77 -7.27 -12.85 13.80
C LYS A 77 -6.59 -14.11 13.28
N SER A 78 -5.71 -13.99 12.29
CA SER A 78 -4.87 -15.10 11.79
C SER A 78 -3.64 -15.35 12.65
N GLY A 79 -3.44 -14.59 13.74
CA GLY A 79 -2.29 -14.70 14.64
C GLY A 79 -1.00 -14.13 14.06
N MET A 80 -1.09 -13.35 12.97
CA MET A 80 0.03 -12.57 12.45
C MET A 80 0.04 -11.20 13.14
N ASP A 81 1.24 -10.73 13.52
CA ASP A 81 1.43 -9.38 14.05
C ASP A 81 0.88 -8.35 13.06
N VAL A 82 0.35 -7.22 13.55
CA VAL A 82 -0.27 -6.20 12.70
C VAL A 82 0.76 -5.81 11.65
N PRO A 83 0.52 -6.07 10.35
CA PRO A 83 1.53 -5.76 9.35
C PRO A 83 1.74 -4.25 9.37
N ASP A 84 2.92 -3.81 9.80
CA ASP A 84 3.37 -2.43 9.64
C ASP A 84 3.42 -2.19 8.11
N VAL A 85 2.37 -1.57 7.57
CA VAL A 85 2.20 -1.40 6.12
C VAL A 85 3.22 -0.37 5.62
N GLY A 86 4.37 -0.84 5.16
CA GLY A 86 5.39 0.01 4.54
C GLY A 86 6.81 -0.54 4.67
N LEU A 87 7.78 0.20 4.11
CA LEU A 87 9.20 -0.14 4.28
C LEU A 87 9.63 0.20 5.72
N PRO A 88 10.10 -0.77 6.52
CA PRO A 88 10.50 -0.51 7.89
C PRO A 88 11.69 0.46 7.92
N LEU A 89 11.71 1.38 8.88
CA LEU A 89 12.81 2.34 9.05
C LEU A 89 14.18 1.69 9.24
N ALA A 90 14.23 0.42 9.66
CA ALA A 90 15.48 -0.34 9.76
C ALA A 90 16.11 -0.65 8.39
N ALA A 91 15.31 -0.74 7.33
CA ALA A 91 15.76 -1.02 5.97
C ALA A 91 16.13 0.24 5.18
N TRP A 92 15.89 1.43 5.75
CA TRP A 92 16.18 2.71 5.09
C TRP A 92 17.49 3.30 5.58
N SER A 93 18.43 3.54 4.66
CA SER A 93 19.74 4.14 4.95
C SER A 93 19.69 5.64 5.27
N GLY A 94 18.52 6.28 5.12
CA GLY A 94 18.35 7.72 5.38
C GLY A 94 18.27 8.11 6.85
N VAL A 95 18.15 7.15 7.77
CA VAL A 95 18.10 7.37 9.22
C VAL A 95 19.06 6.45 9.96
N SER A 96 19.68 6.96 11.02
CA SER A 96 20.48 6.12 11.93
C SER A 96 19.57 5.26 12.82
N VAL A 97 20.12 4.20 13.42
CA VAL A 97 19.39 3.31 14.35
C VAL A 97 18.81 4.11 15.54
N GLU A 98 19.55 5.10 16.04
CA GLU A 98 19.11 5.97 17.13
C GLU A 98 17.96 6.90 16.69
N GLN A 99 18.04 7.46 15.48
CA GLN A 99 16.96 8.27 14.91
C GLN A 99 15.70 7.44 14.65
N ALA A 100 15.86 6.22 14.13
CA ALA A 100 14.76 5.28 13.95
C ALA A 100 14.09 4.91 15.28
N ALA A 101 14.86 4.77 16.38
CA ALA A 101 14.29 4.53 17.70
C ALA A 101 13.44 5.71 18.21
N VAL A 102 13.87 6.95 17.95
CA VAL A 102 13.10 8.15 18.29
C VAL A 102 11.83 8.26 17.44
N LEU A 103 11.91 7.97 16.14
CA LEU A 103 10.76 7.96 15.24
C LEU A 103 9.73 6.89 15.65
N ARG A 104 10.20 5.68 16.03
CA ARG A 104 9.33 4.61 16.54
C ARG A 104 8.60 5.00 17.82
N ARG A 105 9.24 5.76 18.72
CA ARG A 105 8.59 6.29 19.93
C ARG A 105 7.45 7.26 19.60
N LEU A 106 7.51 7.92 18.45
CA LEU A 106 6.46 8.79 17.92
C LEU A 106 5.44 8.03 17.05
N GLY A 107 5.52 6.69 17.01
CA GLY A 107 4.65 5.84 16.20
C GLY A 107 4.95 5.88 14.69
N ILE A 108 6.05 6.50 14.29
CA ILE A 108 6.52 6.49 12.89
C ILE A 108 7.42 5.27 12.73
N LYS A 109 6.91 4.24 12.07
CA LYS A 109 7.59 2.94 11.94
C LYS A 109 8.08 2.65 10.52
N THR A 110 7.51 3.33 9.53
CA THR A 110 7.78 3.12 8.09
C THR A 110 8.34 4.37 7.42
N VAL A 111 8.98 4.21 6.26
CA VAL A 111 9.50 5.33 5.45
C VAL A 111 8.35 6.16 4.88
N GLU A 112 7.24 5.52 4.53
CA GLU A 112 6.00 6.14 4.08
C GLU A 112 5.41 7.05 5.17
N ASP A 113 5.49 6.64 6.43
CA ASP A 113 5.07 7.49 7.55
C ASP A 113 6.04 8.68 7.76
N VAL A 114 7.33 8.52 7.49
CA VAL A 114 8.29 9.66 7.51
C VAL A 114 7.99 10.65 6.40
N ALA A 115 7.69 10.16 5.18
CA ALA A 115 7.35 11.03 4.05
C ALA A 115 6.08 11.84 4.31
N ASN A 116 5.10 11.26 5.00
CA ASN A 116 3.83 11.90 5.35
C ASN A 116 3.86 12.62 6.72
N MET A 117 5.03 12.74 7.35
CA MET A 117 5.16 13.39 8.65
C MET A 117 4.86 14.90 8.56
N SER A 118 4.03 15.41 9.48
CA SER A 118 3.72 16.84 9.55
C SER A 118 4.93 17.68 10.01
N GLU A 119 4.99 18.93 9.55
CA GLU A 119 6.09 19.85 9.89
C GLU A 119 6.20 20.13 11.40
N SER A 120 5.08 20.11 12.12
CA SER A 120 5.01 20.20 13.58
C SER A 120 5.72 19.02 14.24
N THR A 121 5.51 17.81 13.73
CA THR A 121 6.17 16.59 14.21
C THR A 121 7.67 16.65 13.91
N ALA A 122 8.05 17.15 12.72
CA ALA A 122 9.45 17.32 12.32
C ALA A 122 10.23 18.30 13.20
N THR A 123 9.57 19.35 13.71
CA THR A 123 10.20 20.39 14.55
C THR A 123 10.45 19.91 15.99
N LYS A 124 9.73 18.88 16.46
CA LYS A 124 9.91 18.32 17.82
C LYS A 124 10.97 17.22 17.90
N LEU A 125 11.51 16.78 16.76
CA LEU A 125 12.55 15.78 16.74
C LEU A 125 13.86 16.35 17.33
N PRO A 126 14.52 15.62 18.26
CA PRO A 126 15.66 16.11 19.02
C PRO A 126 16.99 16.10 18.24
N PHE A 127 16.96 15.91 16.92
CA PHE A 127 18.16 15.74 16.09
C PHE A 127 18.21 16.70 14.89
N PRO A 128 19.41 17.11 14.46
CA PRO A 128 19.60 18.07 13.39
C PRO A 128 19.06 17.54 12.05
N ASN A 129 18.61 18.44 11.19
CA ASN A 129 18.02 18.16 9.86
C ASN A 129 16.70 17.36 9.85
N ALA A 130 16.01 17.25 10.98
CA ALA A 130 14.71 16.57 11.07
C ALA A 130 13.65 17.05 10.05
N ARG A 131 13.65 18.34 9.71
CA ARG A 131 12.75 18.92 8.68
C ARG A 131 13.04 18.45 7.25
N LYS A 132 14.26 18.00 6.97
CA LYS A 132 14.64 17.49 5.65
C LYS A 132 14.32 16.00 5.48
N LEU A 133 14.03 15.28 6.56
CA LEU A 133 13.75 13.85 6.51
C LEU A 133 12.50 13.51 5.72
N SER A 134 11.43 14.32 5.80
CA SER A 134 10.22 14.09 5.01
C SER A 134 10.50 14.19 3.51
N GLY A 135 11.29 15.18 3.10
CA GLY A 135 11.75 15.33 1.72
C GLY A 135 12.62 14.15 1.26
N LEU A 136 13.60 13.75 2.07
CA LEU A 136 14.46 12.61 1.77
C LEU A 136 13.70 11.28 1.67
N ALA A 137 12.68 11.08 2.51
CA ALA A 137 11.81 9.92 2.44
C ALA A 137 10.94 9.95 1.17
N ALA A 138 10.39 11.10 0.81
CA ALA A 138 9.62 11.28 -0.42
C ALA A 138 10.49 11.05 -1.68
N GLU A 139 11.72 11.56 -1.69
CA GLU A 139 12.69 11.33 -2.77
C GLU A 139 13.08 9.85 -2.88
N PHE A 140 13.31 9.18 -1.75
CA PHE A 140 13.63 7.75 -1.72
C PHE A 140 12.48 6.90 -2.27
N LEU A 141 11.24 7.19 -1.87
CA LEU A 141 10.05 6.51 -2.40
C LEU A 141 9.86 6.80 -3.89
N SER A 142 10.06 8.05 -4.32
CA SER A 142 10.01 8.43 -5.74
C SER A 142 11.09 7.72 -6.57
N GLY A 143 12.31 7.61 -6.05
CA GLY A 143 13.41 6.89 -6.69
C GLY A 143 13.17 5.39 -6.77
N LYS A 144 12.59 4.79 -5.73
CA LYS A 144 12.19 3.38 -5.74
C LYS A 144 11.07 3.11 -6.75
N SER A 145 10.05 3.96 -6.82
CA SER A 145 9.00 3.86 -7.84
C SER A 145 9.57 4.01 -9.25
N LYS A 146 10.52 4.93 -9.47
CA LYS A 146 11.18 5.06 -10.78
C LYS A 146 11.93 3.79 -11.19
N ALA A 147 12.72 3.22 -10.27
CA ALA A 147 13.44 1.97 -10.52
C ALA A 147 12.50 0.78 -10.80
N ASP A 148 11.37 0.70 -10.10
CA ASP A 148 10.35 -0.33 -10.33
C ASP A 148 9.67 -0.14 -11.70
N THR A 149 9.28 1.10 -12.04
CA THR A 149 8.70 1.42 -13.35
C THR A 149 9.68 1.24 -14.51
N GLU A 150 10.98 1.48 -14.31
CA GLU A 150 12.01 1.24 -15.31
C GLU A 150 12.25 -0.26 -15.52
N ALA A 151 12.18 -1.07 -14.45
CA ALA A 151 12.22 -2.53 -14.56
C ALA A 151 10.99 -3.08 -15.29
N GLU A 152 9.79 -2.58 -14.99
CA GLU A 152 8.56 -2.95 -15.70
C GLU A 152 8.56 -2.48 -17.17
N LEU A 153 9.07 -1.28 -17.47
CA LEU A 153 9.24 -0.79 -18.83
C LEU A 153 10.28 -1.60 -19.62
N ALA A 154 11.35 -2.07 -18.97
CA ALA A 154 12.33 -2.95 -19.59
C ALA A 154 11.71 -4.32 -19.94
N ASP A 155 10.96 -4.92 -19.00
CA ASP A 155 10.24 -6.19 -19.21
C ASP A 155 9.14 -6.08 -20.28
N MET A 156 8.37 -4.98 -20.29
CA MET A 156 7.39 -4.72 -21.35
C MET A 156 8.03 -4.50 -22.72
N ARG A 157 9.19 -3.84 -22.79
CA ARG A 157 9.95 -3.67 -24.04
C ARG A 157 10.50 -5.00 -24.56
N GLU A 158 10.99 -5.86 -23.67
CA GLU A 158 11.44 -7.20 -24.04
C GLU A 158 10.27 -8.05 -24.57
N LYS A 159 9.10 -7.99 -23.93
CA LYS A 159 7.88 -8.65 -24.41
C LYS A 159 7.38 -8.12 -25.74
N MET A 160 7.46 -6.80 -25.98
CA MET A 160 7.09 -6.21 -27.27
C MET A 160 8.03 -6.68 -28.38
N LEU A 161 9.34 -6.70 -28.15
CA LEU A 161 10.31 -7.22 -29.11
C LEU A 161 10.09 -8.70 -29.42
N ALA A 162 9.88 -9.54 -28.39
CA ALA A 162 9.59 -10.96 -28.59
C ALA A 162 8.26 -11.20 -29.32
N MET A 163 7.25 -10.37 -29.08
CA MET A 163 5.96 -10.43 -29.78
C MET A 163 6.06 -9.96 -31.23
N GLU A 164 6.84 -8.91 -31.50
CA GLU A 164 7.14 -8.42 -32.85
C GLU A 164 7.93 -9.47 -33.66
N GLU A 165 8.85 -10.19 -33.02
CA GLU A 165 9.62 -11.28 -33.65
C GLU A 165 8.70 -12.46 -34.03
N MET A 166 7.81 -12.90 -33.12
CA MET A 166 6.81 -13.93 -33.45
C MET A 166 5.81 -13.48 -34.53
N LEU A 167 5.44 -12.21 -34.57
CA LEU A 167 4.58 -11.65 -35.62
C LEU A 167 5.31 -11.57 -36.97
N ALA A 168 6.59 -11.24 -36.97
CA ALA A 168 7.44 -11.23 -38.15
C ALA A 168 7.63 -12.65 -38.72
N GLU A 169 7.86 -13.65 -37.86
CA GLU A 169 7.95 -15.06 -38.26
C GLU A 169 6.61 -15.59 -38.80
N GLN A 170 5.48 -15.28 -38.16
CA GLN A 170 4.15 -15.65 -38.66
C GLN A 170 3.79 -14.94 -39.98
N MET A 171 4.21 -13.69 -40.18
CA MET A 171 4.02 -12.98 -41.45
C MET A 171 4.95 -13.47 -42.55
N ALA A 172 6.16 -13.93 -42.21
CA ALA A 172 7.08 -14.56 -43.16
C ALA A 172 6.58 -15.95 -43.59
N GLU A 173 6.00 -16.73 -42.69
CA GLU A 173 5.49 -18.08 -42.98
C GLU A 173 4.21 -18.07 -43.86
N LYS A 174 3.34 -17.06 -43.69
CA LYS A 174 2.15 -16.85 -44.54
C LYS A 174 2.48 -16.38 -45.97
N ARG A 175 3.73 -15.99 -46.25
CA ARG A 175 4.19 -15.48 -47.56
C ARG A 175 4.99 -16.51 -48.37
N LYS A 176 4.86 -17.82 -48.11
CA LYS A 176 5.45 -18.81 -49.03
C LYS A 176 4.69 -18.82 -50.37
N PRO A 177 5.37 -18.71 -51.53
CA PRO A 177 4.74 -18.43 -52.81
C PRO A 177 3.84 -19.58 -53.24
N GLY A 178 2.60 -19.25 -53.63
CA GLY A 178 1.71 -20.17 -54.30
C GLY A 178 2.39 -20.80 -55.51
N ARG A 179 2.47 -22.14 -55.46
CA ARG A 179 2.90 -23.10 -56.48
C ARG A 179 2.65 -22.60 -57.94
N PRO A 180 3.63 -22.68 -58.85
CA PRO A 180 3.41 -22.32 -60.25
C PRO A 180 2.37 -23.28 -60.87
N ARG A 181 1.34 -22.72 -61.53
CA ARG A 181 0.34 -23.51 -62.26
C ARG A 181 1.03 -24.14 -63.48
N LYS A 182 1.32 -25.43 -63.40
CA LYS A 182 1.82 -26.23 -64.53
C LYS A 182 0.64 -26.97 -65.19
N GLU A 183 0.71 -27.01 -66.52
CA GLU A 183 -0.05 -27.84 -67.48
C GLU A 183 -1.48 -27.36 -67.79
N ALA A 184 -2.06 -27.52 -68.97
CA ALA A 184 -1.67 -27.76 -70.38
C ALA A 184 -3.04 -27.92 -71.11
N GLU A 185 -3.11 -27.59 -72.40
CA GLU A 185 -4.14 -27.98 -73.39
C GLU A 185 -5.64 -27.68 -73.14
N ALA A 186 -6.27 -26.91 -74.05
CA ALA A 186 -7.20 -27.44 -75.07
C ALA A 186 -8.05 -26.33 -75.72
N ALA A 187 -8.15 -26.41 -77.05
CA ALA A 187 -9.03 -25.72 -78.01
C ALA A 187 -8.62 -24.32 -78.51
#